data_AF-A0A9P6T509-F1
#
_entry.id   AF-A0A9P6T509-F1
#
_cell.length_a   1.000
_cell.length_b   1.000
_cell.length_c   1.000
_cell.angle_alpha   90.00
_cell.angle_beta   90.00
_cell.angle_gamma   90.00
#
_symmetry.space_group_name_H-M   'P 1'
#
loop_
_entity.id
_entity.type
_entity.pdbx_description
1 polymer ?
#
loop_
_entity_poly.entity_id
_entity_poly.type
_entity_poly.pdbx_seq_one_letter_code
_entity_poly.pdbx_strand_id
1 'polypeptide(L)'
;PELLNIDYQTVKNLIRNRAKALIHLDPNPFHSLNAWAYKLRENGWHVQEQFNEQTGFISFCFFSPWQKQQLLAHRSDIICLDSTHNMTNNFPKDFGDIKLSLYTIVVRSPVMGKGVP
;
A
#
# COMPACT_ATOMS: atom_id res chain seq x y z
N PRO A 1 -16.73 41.86 6.63
CA PRO A 1 -15.62 41.08 6.01
C PRO A 1 -15.38 39.82 6.84
N GLU A 2 -16.03 38.72 6.45
CA GLU A 2 -15.83 37.41 7.08
C GLU A 2 -14.38 36.98 6.81
N LEU A 3 -13.54 37.09 7.85
CA LEU A 3 -12.24 36.45 7.87
C LEU A 3 -12.48 34.95 7.65
N LEU A 4 -11.85 34.38 6.61
CA LEU A 4 -11.81 32.95 6.36
C LEU A 4 -11.38 32.23 7.64
N ASN A 5 -12.36 31.75 8.41
CA ASN A 5 -12.12 30.93 9.59
C ASN A 5 -11.71 29.55 9.08
N ILE A 6 -10.42 29.42 8.75
CA ILE A 6 -9.84 28.15 8.34
C ILE A 6 -9.77 27.28 9.60
N ASP A 7 -10.78 26.45 9.80
CA ASP A 7 -10.78 25.49 10.90
C ASP A 7 -9.81 24.31 10.62
N TYR A 8 -9.41 23.63 11.69
CA TYR A 8 -8.54 22.47 11.61
C TYR A 8 -9.10 21.37 10.68
N GLN A 9 -10.43 21.22 10.64
CA GLN A 9 -11.08 20.19 9.85
C GLN A 9 -10.98 20.47 8.34
N THR A 10 -11.04 21.74 7.95
CA THR A 10 -10.86 22.22 6.59
C THR A 10 -9.45 21.93 6.11
N VAL A 11 -8.43 22.27 6.91
CA VAL A 11 -7.03 21.96 6.61
C VAL A 11 -6.82 20.44 6.47
N LYS A 12 -7.35 19.66 7.42
CA LYS A 12 -7.27 18.19 7.40
C LYS A 12 -7.93 17.59 6.16
N ASN A 13 -9.10 18.10 5.76
CA ASN A 13 -9.81 17.65 4.57
C ASN A 13 -9.05 18.03 3.30
N LEU A 14 -8.47 19.23 3.22
CA LEU A 14 -7.64 19.66 2.09
C LEU A 14 -6.40 18.78 1.93
N ILE A 15 -5.68 18.49 3.02
CA ILE A 15 -4.52 17.58 3.01
C ILE A 15 -4.94 16.19 2.51
N ARG A 16 -6.05 15.66 3.02
CA ARG A 16 -6.57 14.35 2.57
C ARG A 16 -6.95 14.34 1.10
N ASN A 17 -7.61 15.38 0.60
CA ASN A 17 -7.99 15.48 -0.81
C ASN A 17 -6.76 15.59 -1.71
N ARG A 18 -5.77 16.38 -1.30
CA ARG A 18 -4.50 16.48 -2.02
C ARG A 18 -3.74 15.15 -2.02
N ALA A 19 -3.69 14.45 -0.89
CA ALA A 19 -3.09 13.12 -0.81
C ALA A 19 -3.84 12.12 -1.71
N LYS A 20 -5.17 12.12 -1.71
CA LYS A 20 -5.98 11.28 -2.60
C LYS A 20 -5.67 11.51 -4.08
N ALA A 21 -5.51 12.76 -4.49
CA ALA A 21 -5.15 13.13 -5.86
C ALA A 21 -3.73 12.67 -6.24
N LEU A 22 -2.83 12.54 -5.27
CA LEU A 22 -1.48 12.01 -5.48
C LEU A 22 -1.43 10.48 -5.48
N ILE A 23 -2.36 9.82 -4.76
CA ILE A 23 -2.39 8.36 -4.59
C ILE A 23 -3.12 7.67 -5.75
N HIS A 24 -4.19 8.23 -6.28
CA HIS A 24 -4.93 7.66 -7.41
C HIS A 24 -4.35 8.18 -8.72
N LEU A 25 -3.49 7.38 -9.35
CA LEU A 25 -2.82 7.74 -10.59
C LEU A 25 -3.74 7.58 -11.82
N ASP A 26 -4.76 6.74 -11.70
CA ASP A 26 -5.78 6.49 -12.71
C ASP A 26 -7.13 6.21 -12.01
N PRO A 27 -8.29 6.63 -12.57
CA PRO A 27 -9.61 6.25 -12.06
C PRO A 27 -9.86 4.74 -12.03
N ASN A 28 -9.27 3.99 -12.97
CA ASN A 28 -9.28 2.53 -12.95
C ASN A 28 -8.20 2.04 -11.96
N PRO A 29 -8.56 1.24 -10.95
CA PRO A 29 -7.62 0.81 -9.93
C PRO A 29 -6.54 -0.14 -10.46
N PHE A 30 -6.80 -0.94 -11.50
CA PHE A 30 -5.80 -1.80 -12.13
C PHE A 30 -4.75 -0.98 -12.87
N HIS A 31 -5.19 0.05 -13.61
CA HIS A 31 -4.28 1.00 -14.24
C HIS A 31 -3.47 1.78 -13.20
N SER A 32 -4.11 2.20 -12.11
CA SER A 32 -3.46 2.92 -11.00
C SER A 32 -2.38 2.05 -10.34
N LEU A 33 -2.67 0.77 -10.08
CA LEU A 33 -1.71 -0.18 -9.53
C LEU A 33 -0.54 -0.46 -10.49
N ASN A 34 -0.80 -0.59 -11.79
CA ASN A 34 0.25 -0.69 -12.82
C ASN A 34 1.15 0.56 -12.84
N ALA A 35 0.57 1.75 -12.79
CA ALA A 35 1.32 3.00 -12.74
C ALA A 35 2.18 3.10 -11.47
N TRP A 36 1.67 2.61 -10.33
CA TRP A 36 2.46 2.49 -9.10
C TRP A 36 3.59 1.48 -9.23
N ALA A 37 3.36 0.33 -9.86
CA ALA A 37 4.39 -0.67 -10.11
C ALA A 37 5.57 -0.07 -10.90
N TYR A 38 5.25 0.70 -11.95
CA TYR A 38 6.25 1.41 -12.75
C TYR A 38 7.05 2.41 -11.90
N LYS A 39 6.37 3.33 -11.19
CA LYS A 39 7.03 4.33 -10.35
C LYS A 39 7.90 3.71 -9.24
N LEU A 40 7.45 2.62 -8.64
CA LEU A 40 8.22 1.93 -7.60
C LEU A 40 9.49 1.30 -8.19
N ARG A 41 9.39 0.66 -9.37
CA ARG A 41 10.56 0.13 -10.07
C ARG A 41 11.55 1.20 -10.48
N GLU A 42 11.08 2.35 -10.97
CA GLU A 42 11.95 3.50 -11.27
C GLU A 42 12.73 3.98 -10.04
N ASN A 43 12.13 3.89 -8.85
CA ASN A 43 12.79 4.20 -7.58
C ASN A 43 13.67 3.06 -7.03
N GLY A 44 13.89 2.00 -7.81
CA GLY A 44 14.72 0.84 -7.44
C GLY A 44 14.04 -0.16 -6.51
N TRP A 45 12.73 -0.04 -6.27
CA TRP A 45 11.99 -1.00 -5.45
C TRP A 45 11.76 -2.29 -6.21
N HIS A 46 11.66 -3.40 -5.48
CA HIS A 46 11.19 -4.64 -6.06
C HIS A 46 9.66 -4.66 -6.02
N VAL A 47 9.04 -5.03 -7.14
CA VAL A 47 7.59 -5.11 -7.28
C VAL A 47 7.23 -6.40 -8.02
N GLN A 48 6.29 -7.13 -7.43
CA GLN A 48 5.65 -8.30 -8.01
C GLN A 48 4.13 -8.08 -7.99
N GLU A 49 3.54 -8.05 -9.18
CA GLU A 49 2.12 -7.85 -9.39
C GLU A 49 1.50 -8.95 -10.24
N GLN A 50 0.26 -9.28 -9.93
CA GLN A 50 -0.59 -10.15 -10.74
C GLN A 50 -2.02 -9.63 -10.65
N PHE A 51 -2.59 -9.32 -11.81
CA PHE A 51 -3.93 -8.76 -11.92
C PHE A 51 -4.78 -9.58 -12.88
N ASN A 52 -6.06 -9.72 -12.57
CA ASN A 52 -7.06 -10.23 -13.48
C ASN A 52 -8.34 -9.38 -13.34
N GLU A 53 -8.57 -8.51 -14.32
CA GLU A 53 -9.72 -7.60 -14.33
C GLU A 53 -11.06 -8.35 -14.46
N GLN A 54 -11.07 -9.50 -15.14
CA GLN A 54 -12.29 -10.29 -15.34
C GLN A 54 -12.74 -10.96 -14.05
N THR A 55 -11.80 -11.42 -13.23
CA THR A 55 -12.11 -12.10 -11.95
C THR A 55 -12.03 -11.17 -10.74
N GLY A 56 -11.52 -9.95 -10.91
CA GLY A 56 -11.23 -9.03 -9.81
C GLY A 56 -10.03 -9.46 -8.96
N PHE A 57 -9.23 -10.43 -9.40
CA PHE A 57 -8.07 -10.91 -8.64
C PHE A 57 -6.93 -9.90 -8.68
N ILE A 58 -6.40 -9.58 -7.50
CA ILE A 58 -5.29 -8.64 -7.31
C ILE A 58 -4.30 -9.23 -6.33
N SER A 59 -3.05 -9.36 -6.79
CA SER A 59 -1.88 -9.57 -5.94
C SER A 59 -0.89 -8.47 -6.24
N PHE A 60 -0.48 -7.73 -5.21
CA PHE A 60 0.50 -6.65 -5.33
C PHE A 60 1.44 -6.70 -4.15
N CYS A 61 2.70 -7.02 -4.42
CA CYS A 61 3.76 -7.12 -3.43
C CYS A 61 4.88 -6.17 -3.83
N PHE A 62 5.40 -5.43 -2.87
CA PHE A 62 6.55 -4.56 -3.10
C PHE A 62 7.39 -4.46 -1.83
N PHE A 63 8.68 -4.22 -2.01
CA PHE A 63 9.60 -3.91 -0.92
C PHE A 63 10.73 -3.01 -1.40
N SER A 64 11.17 -2.13 -0.52
CA SER A 64 12.26 -1.20 -0.77
C SER A 64 13.61 -1.92 -0.87
N PRO A 65 14.64 -1.28 -1.46
CA PRO A 65 16.01 -1.81 -1.44
C PRO A 65 16.50 -2.14 -0.03
N TRP A 66 16.15 -1.33 0.96
CA TRP A 66 16.51 -1.56 2.35
C TRP A 66 15.80 -2.78 2.93
N GLN A 67 14.50 -2.95 2.70
CA GLN A 67 13.76 -4.15 3.13
C GLN A 67 14.35 -5.42 2.50
N LYS A 68 14.75 -5.35 1.21
CA LYS A 68 15.47 -6.46 0.56
C LYS A 68 16.76 -6.82 1.30
N GLN A 69 17.54 -5.82 1.71
CA GLN A 69 18.76 -6.05 2.48
C GLN A 69 18.46 -6.67 3.84
N GLN A 70 17.41 -6.21 4.53
CA GLN A 70 16.99 -6.81 5.80
C GLN A 70 16.61 -8.28 5.61
N LEU A 71 15.80 -8.60 4.60
CA LEU A 71 15.41 -9.98 4.30
C LEU A 71 16.62 -10.89 3.99
N LEU A 72 17.62 -10.37 3.27
CA LEU A 72 18.83 -11.13 2.95
C LEU A 72 19.75 -11.33 4.17
N ALA A 73 19.93 -10.28 4.98
CA ALA A 73 20.77 -10.30 6.18
C ALA A 73 20.18 -11.20 7.27
N HIS A 74 18.85 -11.23 7.38
CA HIS A 74 18.10 -11.91 8.43
C HIS A 74 17.32 -13.12 7.91
N ARG A 75 17.74 -13.72 6.79
CA ARG A 75 17.07 -14.88 6.18
C ARG A 75 16.93 -16.11 7.09
N SER A 76 17.75 -16.19 8.15
CA SER A 76 17.71 -17.23 9.17
C SER A 76 16.83 -16.88 10.38
N ASP A 77 16.36 -15.65 10.47
CA ASP A 77 15.44 -15.21 11.52
C ASP A 77 13.99 -15.60 11.19
N ILE A 78 13.10 -15.42 12.17
CA ILE A 78 11.69 -15.77 12.02
C ILE A 78 11.01 -14.72 11.14
N ILE A 79 10.56 -15.13 9.95
CA ILE A 79 9.73 -14.32 9.07
C ILE A 79 8.26 -14.55 9.44
N CYS A 80 7.57 -13.50 9.86
CA CYS A 80 6.16 -13.51 10.18
C CYS A 80 5.35 -12.81 9.09
N LEU A 81 4.13 -13.28 8.82
CA LEU A 81 3.15 -12.57 8.01
C LEU A 81 2.13 -11.94 8.97
N ASP A 82 2.09 -10.61 9.02
CA ASP A 82 1.12 -9.87 9.83
C ASP A 82 0.01 -9.32 8.93
N SER A 83 -1.24 -9.61 9.27
CA SER A 83 -2.41 -9.10 8.54
C SER A 83 -2.84 -7.81 9.21
N THR A 84 -2.65 -6.69 8.51
CA THR A 84 -2.86 -5.38 9.13
C THR A 84 -4.35 -5.06 9.23
N HIS A 85 -5.14 -5.14 8.14
CA HIS A 85 -6.61 -5.05 8.17
C HIS A 85 -7.22 -5.56 6.84
N ASN A 86 -8.53 -5.90 6.85
CA ASN A 86 -9.32 -5.92 5.62
C ASN A 86 -9.46 -4.47 5.12
N MET A 87 -8.87 -4.16 3.98
CA MET A 87 -9.08 -2.90 3.28
C MET A 87 -10.51 -2.93 2.72
N THR A 88 -11.45 -2.33 3.44
CA THR A 88 -12.83 -2.25 2.98
C THR A 88 -13.02 -1.12 1.96
N ASN A 89 -13.56 -1.54 0.81
CA ASN A 89 -14.49 -0.85 -0.09
C ASN A 89 -14.12 0.57 -0.57
N ASN A 90 -13.17 0.67 -1.51
CA ASN A 90 -13.13 1.80 -2.46
C ASN A 90 -12.87 1.34 -3.91
N PHE A 91 -13.12 0.07 -4.24
CA PHE A 91 -13.16 -0.32 -5.64
C PHE A 91 -14.40 0.26 -6.31
N PRO A 92 -14.34 0.64 -7.60
CA PRO A 92 -15.53 1.06 -8.34
C PRO A 92 -16.62 -0.01 -8.23
N LYS A 93 -17.88 0.42 -8.08
CA LYS A 93 -19.02 -0.48 -7.86
C LYS A 93 -19.16 -1.55 -8.96
N ASP A 94 -18.65 -1.26 -10.15
CA ASP A 94 -18.65 -2.14 -11.31
C ASP A 94 -17.83 -3.43 -11.10
N PHE A 95 -16.96 -3.46 -10.08
CA PHE A 95 -16.14 -4.63 -9.72
C PHE A 95 -16.75 -5.48 -8.58
N GLY A 96 -17.92 -5.11 -8.06
CA GLY A 96 -18.59 -5.84 -6.97
C GLY A 96 -17.94 -5.66 -5.59
N ASP A 97 -18.38 -6.47 -4.61
CA ASP A 97 -17.86 -6.43 -3.24
C ASP A 97 -16.50 -7.16 -3.14
N ILE A 98 -15.44 -6.52 -3.63
CA ILE A 98 -14.07 -7.01 -3.50
C ILE A 98 -13.52 -6.67 -2.11
N LYS A 99 -13.15 -7.70 -1.35
CA LYS A 99 -12.38 -7.54 -0.12
C LYS A 99 -10.90 -7.65 -0.44
N LEU A 100 -10.14 -6.61 -0.11
CA LEU A 100 -8.69 -6.62 -0.20
C LEU A 100 -8.10 -6.83 1.19
N SER A 101 -7.08 -7.67 1.30
CA SER A 101 -6.33 -7.90 2.54
C SER A 101 -4.93 -7.33 2.38
N LEU A 102 -4.48 -6.53 3.34
CA LEU A 102 -3.12 -6.00 3.38
C LEU A 102 -2.27 -6.81 4.36
N TYR A 103 -1.24 -7.45 3.82
CA TYR A 103 -0.26 -8.20 4.61
C TYR A 103 1.07 -7.45 4.66
N THR A 104 1.74 -7.53 5.82
CA THR A 104 3.09 -7.04 6.02
C THR A 104 3.98 -8.22 6.40
N ILE A 105 5.10 -8.38 5.70
CA ILE A 105 6.12 -9.35 6.09
C ILE A 105 6.98 -8.70 7.16
N VAL A 106 7.14 -9.34 8.31
CA VAL A 106 7.92 -8.83 9.43
C VAL A 106 9.03 -9.80 9.75
N VAL A 107 10.28 -9.32 9.70
CA VAL A 107 11.44 -10.06 10.22
C VAL A 107 11.48 -9.84 11.73
N ARG A 108 11.36 -10.91 12.52
CA ARG A 108 11.39 -10.83 14.00
C ARG A 108 12.67 -11.40 14.56
N SER A 109 13.28 -10.67 15.48
CA SER A 109 14.38 -11.17 16.31
C SER A 109 13.83 -12.18 17.32
N PRO A 110 14.28 -13.44 17.30
CA PRO A 110 13.82 -14.46 18.25
C PRO A 110 14.25 -14.17 19.69
N VAL A 111 15.31 -13.38 19.87
CA VAL A 111 15.86 -13.05 21.20
C VAL A 111 15.21 -11.81 21.79
N MET A 112 14.99 -10.76 20.99
CA MET A 112 14.49 -9.47 21.49
C MET A 112 12.97 -9.31 21.40
N GLY A 113 12.27 -10.17 20.64
CA GLY A 113 10.83 -10.05 20.39
C GLY A 113 10.41 -8.85 19.52
N LYS A 114 11.38 -8.03 19.09
CA LYS A 114 11.18 -6.88 18.18
C LYS A 114 11.16 -7.34 16.72
N GLY A 115 10.40 -6.63 15.89
CA GLY A 115 10.28 -6.92 14.46
C GLY A 115 10.44 -5.68 13.60
N VAL A 116 10.86 -5.89 12.37
CA VAL A 116 11.02 -4.88 11.33
C VAL A 116 10.19 -5.29 10.11
N PRO A 117 9.31 -4.42 9.59
CA PRO A 117 8.52 -4.68 8.38
C PRO A 117 9.34 -4.49 7.09
#